data_AF-A0A7X4BWG2-F1
#
_entry.id   AF-A0A7X4BWG2-F1
#
_cell.length_a   1.000
_cell.length_b   1.000
_cell.length_c   1.000
_cell.angle_alpha   90.00
_cell.angle_beta   90.00
_cell.angle_gamma   90.00
#
_symmetry.space_group_name_H-M   'P 1'
#
loop_
_entity.id
_entity.type
_entity.pdbx_description
1 polymer ?
#
loop_
_entity_poly.entity_id
_entity_poly.type
_entity_poly.pdbx_seq_one_letter_code
_entity_poly.pdbx_strand_id
1 'polypeptide(L)' 'MAIAKEKMKEVIESQQDDATYEEILRELTFERMVGRGLADSREGHVISNEKMEHRIRSWQR' A
#
# COMPACT_ATOMS: atom_id res chain seq x y z
N MET A 1 -12.38 13.69 9.31
CA MET A 1 -11.75 12.36 9.16
C MET A 1 -12.81 11.46 8.57
N ALA A 2 -12.62 10.99 7.33
CA ALA A 2 -13.47 9.90 6.83
C ALA A 2 -13.26 8.69 7.75
N ILE A 3 -14.35 8.07 8.18
CA ILE A 3 -14.28 6.88 9.03
C ILE A 3 -13.68 5.75 8.18
N ALA A 4 -12.89 4.83 8.77
CA ALA A 4 -12.24 3.75 8.02
C ALA A 4 -13.22 3.02 7.06
N LYS A 5 -14.47 2.84 7.49
CA LYS A 5 -15.55 2.26 6.68
C LYS A 5 -15.92 3.07 5.43
N GLU A 6 -15.89 4.40 5.47
CA GLU A 6 -16.20 5.25 4.33
C GLU A 6 -15.12 5.17 3.25
N LYS A 7 -13.85 5.22 3.65
CA LYS A 7 -12.74 5.02 2.70
C LYS A 7 -12.78 3.65 2.03
N MET A 8 -13.06 2.61 2.81
CA MET A 8 -13.22 1.26 2.25
C MET A 8 -14.35 1.22 1.22
N LYS A 9 -15.46 1.91 1.47
CA LYS A 9 -16.56 2.01 0.50
C LYS A 9 -16.11 2.73 -0.77
N GLU A 10 -15.44 3.88 -0.65
CA GLU A 10 -14.94 4.63 -1.81
C GLU A 10 -14.02 3.76 -2.70
N VAL A 11 -13.11 2.98 -2.10
CA VAL A 11 -12.24 2.06 -2.84
C VAL A 11 -13.03 0.94 -3.52
N ILE A 12 -14.02 0.36 -2.85
CA ILE A 12 -14.86 -0.70 -3.42
C ILE A 12 -15.73 -0.13 -4.56
N GLU A 13 -16.36 1.03 -4.36
CA GLU A 13 -17.27 1.67 -5.32
C GLU A 13 -16.53 2.21 -6.55
N SER A 14 -15.21 2.43 -6.46
CA SER A 14 -14.37 2.84 -7.60
C SER A 14 -13.96 1.70 -8.54
N GLN A 15 -14.19 0.44 -8.15
CA GLN A 15 -13.82 -0.73 -8.94
C GLN A 15 -14.89 -1.07 -10.00
N GLN A 16 -14.53 -1.91 -10.97
CA GLN A 16 -15.47 -2.41 -11.97
C GLN A 16 -16.47 -3.38 -11.33
N ASP A 17 -17.68 -3.48 -11.90
CA ASP A 17 -18.76 -4.31 -11.35
C ASP A 17 -18.44 -5.82 -11.32
N ASP A 18 -17.50 -6.27 -12.15
CA ASP A 18 -17.04 -7.66 -12.24
C ASP A 18 -15.79 -7.95 -11.38
N ALA A 19 -15.35 -6.99 -10.57
CA ALA A 19 -14.21 -7.16 -9.67
C ALA A 19 -14.43 -8.34 -8.72
N THR A 20 -13.43 -9.22 -8.67
CA THR A 20 -13.45 -10.37 -7.78
C THR A 20 -13.14 -9.97 -6.35
N TYR A 21 -13.54 -10.83 -5.41
CA TYR A 21 -13.24 -10.63 -3.99
C TYR A 21 -11.73 -10.46 -3.71
N GLU A 22 -10.87 -11.21 -4.41
CA GLU A 22 -9.42 -11.13 -4.30
C GLU A 22 -8.86 -9.79 -4.80
N GLU A 23 -9.41 -9.25 -5.89
CA GLU A 23 -9.02 -7.95 -6.42
C GLU A 23 -9.41 -6.82 -5.47
N ILE A 24 -10.62 -6.87 -4.93
CA ILE A 24 -11.10 -5.90 -3.94
C ILE A 24 -10.19 -5.90 -2.71
N LEU A 25 -9.84 -7.08 -2.17
CA LEU A 25 -8.95 -7.18 -1.02
C LEU A 25 -7.54 -6.67 -1.32
N ARG A 26 -7.02 -6.94 -2.53
CA ARG A 26 -5.70 -6.45 -2.95
C ARG A 26 -5.65 -4.93 -2.96
N GLU A 27 -6.66 -4.27 -3.54
CA GLU A 27 -6.71 -2.81 -3.61
C GLU A 27 -6.84 -2.17 -2.22
N LEU A 28 -7.70 -2.70 -1.36
CA LEU A 28 -7.81 -2.23 0.04
C LEU A 28 -6.48 -2.39 0.80
N THR A 29 -5.76 -3.49 0.54
CA THR A 29 -4.45 -3.72 1.14
C THR A 29 -3.42 -2.74 0.58
N PHE A 30 -3.46 -2.48 -0.73
CA PHE A 30 -2.56 -1.55 -1.40
C PHE A 30 -2.71 -0.12 -0.87
N GLU A 31 -3.94 0.38 -0.70
CA GLU A 31 -4.20 1.69 -0.08
C GLU A 31 -3.54 1.80 1.30
N ARG A 32 -3.68 0.75 2.12
CA ARG A 32 -3.04 0.68 3.44
C ARG A 32 -1.52 0.67 3.35
N MET A 33 -0.93 -0.05 2.40
CA MET A 33 0.52 -0.08 2.19
C MET A 33 1.05 1.31 1.82
N VAL A 34 0.38 2.02 0.92
CA VAL A 34 0.72 3.40 0.54
C VAL A 34 0.62 4.35 1.73
N GLY A 35 -0.51 4.30 2.46
CA GLY A 35 -0.72 5.14 3.64
C GLY A 35 0.36 4.94 4.70
N ARG A 36 0.75 3.69 4.95
CA ARG A 36 1.87 3.36 5.85
C ARG A 36 3.20 3.91 5.32
N GLY A 37 3.52 3.69 4.05
CA GLY A 37 4.78 4.18 3.46
C GLY A 37 4.90 5.70 3.52
N LEU A 38 3.80 6.43 3.32
CA LEU A 38 3.76 7.88 3.47
C LEU A 38 3.97 8.32 4.93
N ALA A 39 3.43 7.59 5.91
CA ALA A 39 3.67 7.85 7.32
C ALA A 39 5.15 7.60 7.68
N ASP A 40 5.68 6.44 7.29
CA ASP A 40 7.08 6.07 7.47
C ASP A 40 8.02 7.13 6.86
N SER A 41 7.69 7.66 5.68
CA SER A 41 8.45 8.75 5.04
C SER A 41 8.42 10.06 5.85
N ARG A 42 7.27 10.45 6.41
CA ARG A 42 7.14 11.66 7.23
C ARG A 42 7.87 11.54 8.56
N GLU A 43 7.92 10.34 9.13
CA GLU A 43 8.58 10.03 10.40
C GLU A 43 10.08 9.76 10.23
N GLY A 44 10.60 9.75 9.00
CA GLY A 44 12.01 9.45 8.72
C GLY A 44 12.36 7.97 8.86
N HIS A 45 11.37 7.07 8.92
CA HIS A 45 11.52 5.62 8.87
C HIS A 45 11.85 5.12 7.45
N VAL A 46 12.89 5.71 6.86
CA VAL A 46 13.38 5.40 5.51
C VAL A 46 14.79 4.82 5.57
N ILE A 47 15.23 4.22 4.46
CA ILE A 47 16.61 3.77 4.30
C ILE A 47 17.29 4.58 3.20
N SER A 48 18.61 4.69 3.26
CA SER A 48 19.38 5.30 2.18
C SER A 48 19.27 4.47 0.89
N ASN A 49 19.49 5.13 -0.25
CA ASN A 49 19.51 4.47 -1.55
C ASN A 49 20.54 3.31 -1.60
N GLU A 50 21.73 3.53 -1.04
CA GLU A 50 22.79 2.51 -0.94
C GLU A 50 22.33 1.26 -0.17
N LYS A 51 21.62 1.45 0.95
CA LYS A 51 21.08 0.34 1.74
C LYS A 51 19.97 -0.40 1.00
N MET A 52 19.15 0.32 0.22
CA MET A 52 18.13 -0.29 -0.63
C MET A 52 18.76 -1.16 -1.73
N GLU A 53 19.77 -0.65 -2.44
CA GLU A 53 20.50 -1.39 -3.47
C GLU A 53 21.09 -2.70 -2.94
N HIS A 54 21.73 -2.64 -1.76
CA HIS A 54 22.28 -3.83 -1.13
C HIS A 54 21.22 -4.91 -0.82
N ARG A 55 20.03 -4.50 -0.37
CA ARG A 55 18.90 -5.41 -0.11
C ARG A 55 18.41 -6.08 -1.40
N ILE A 56 18.20 -5.32 -2.47
CA ILE A 56 17.71 -5.87 -3.75
C ILE A 56 18.69 -6.91 -4.29
N ARG A 57 20.00 -6.64 -4.23
CA ARG A 57 21.04 -7.60 -4.66
C ARG A 57 21.06 -8.88 -3.83
N SER A 58 20.58 -8.85 -2.59
CA SER A 58 20.53 -10.04 -1.73
C SER A 58 19.44 -11.04 -2.12
N TRP A 59 18.42 -10.64 -2.88
CA TRP A 59 17.30 -11.50 -3.29
C TRP A 59 17.64 -12.45 -4.45
N GLN A 60 18.73 -12.18 -5.16
CA GLN A 60 19.21 -13.02 -6.27
C GLN A 60 20.12 -14.17 -5.80
N ARG A 61 20.27 -14.36 -4.48
CA ARG A 61 20.90 -15.54 -3.88
C ARG A 61 19.83 -16.53 -3.44
#